data_AF-A0A7C5MT41-F1
#
_entry.id   AF-A0A7C5MT41-F1
#
_cell.length_a   1.000
_cell.length_b   1.000
_cell.length_c   1.000
_cell.angle_alpha   90.00
_cell.angle_beta   90.00
_cell.angle_gamma   90.00
#
_symmetry.space_group_name_H-M   'P 1'
#
loop_
_entity.id
_entity.type
_entity.pdbx_description
1 polymer ?
#
loop_
_entity_poly.entity_id
_entity_poly.type
_entity_poly.pdbx_seq_one_letter_code
_entity_poly.pdbx_strand_id
1 'polypeptide(L)'
;MDQMSAAEIREAIWVRHGATNRKLVDNENKEVNPAQFTRITNRIHRASRGNVGEALNMWSQSTVSAGFDNIRNEFSDIYALPDFISSESGLLLSYIMVQKKTKEYHLGKLFGPVFRSKYAPILKRLLNVGILERLMDGSLEINKAVVNELGELLEDHDYLKYRKWKS
;
A
#
# COMPACT_ATOMS: atom_id res chain seq x y z
N MET A 1 9.55 14.91 -7.90
CA MET A 1 9.49 14.37 -6.53
C MET A 1 10.66 13.45 -6.46
N ASP A 2 11.58 13.74 -5.56
CA ASP A 2 12.92 13.19 -5.69
C ASP A 2 12.90 11.78 -5.09
N GLN A 3 13.28 10.81 -5.92
CA GLN A 3 13.43 9.42 -5.48
C GLN A 3 14.75 9.35 -4.72
N MET A 4 14.67 9.11 -3.41
CA MET A 4 15.85 8.94 -2.59
C MET A 4 16.55 7.63 -2.94
N SER A 5 17.88 7.65 -2.89
CA SER A 5 18.71 6.46 -3.05
C SER A 5 18.46 5.46 -1.91
N ALA A 6 18.87 4.21 -2.11
CA ALA A 6 18.82 3.19 -1.07
C ALA A 6 19.71 3.54 0.14
N ALA A 7 20.67 4.46 0.00
CA ALA A 7 21.46 4.98 1.12
C ALA A 7 20.66 5.99 1.95
N GLU A 8 20.03 6.98 1.31
CA GLU A 8 19.21 8.00 1.98
C GLU A 8 17.97 7.40 2.65
N ILE A 9 17.29 6.45 2.01
CA ILE A 9 16.17 5.72 2.63
C ILE A 9 16.62 4.91 3.85
N ARG A 10 17.78 4.26 3.78
CA ARG A 10 18.36 3.52 4.91
C ARG A 10 18.71 4.46 6.07
N GLU A 11 19.26 5.64 5.79
CA GLU A 11 19.59 6.65 6.81
C GLU A 11 18.31 7.23 7.46
N ALA A 12 17.29 7.57 6.67
CA ALA A 12 16.01 8.03 7.19
C ALA A 12 15.34 6.98 8.11
N ILE A 13 15.41 5.69 7.73
CA ILE A 13 14.92 4.58 8.56
C ILE A 13 15.78 4.42 9.81
N TRP A 14 17.11 4.57 9.73
CA TRP A 14 18.02 4.52 10.87
C TRP A 14 17.71 5.61 11.90
N VAL A 15 17.50 6.86 11.47
CA VAL A 15 17.09 7.96 12.34
C VAL A 15 15.72 7.69 12.99
N ARG A 16 14.73 7.21 12.23
CA ARG A 16 13.41 6.84 12.78
C ARG A 16 13.49 5.66 13.75
N HIS A 17 14.41 4.73 13.53
CA HIS A 17 14.65 3.60 14.44
C HIS A 17 15.33 4.08 15.74
N GLY A 18 16.40 4.88 15.65
CA GLY A 18 17.09 5.42 16.83
C GLY A 18 16.17 6.19 17.76
N ALA A 19 15.24 6.97 17.20
CA ALA A 19 14.21 7.68 17.96
C ALA A 19 13.24 6.79 18.78
N THR A 20 13.24 5.47 18.57
CA THR A 20 12.47 4.52 19.40
C THR A 20 13.16 4.16 20.72
N ASN A 21 14.47 4.41 20.85
CA ASN A 21 15.31 3.96 21.98
C ASN A 21 15.14 2.47 22.31
N ARG A 22 15.00 1.62 21.29
CA ARG A 22 14.86 0.16 21.41
C ARG A 22 15.81 -0.55 20.46
N LYS A 23 16.18 -1.78 20.79
CA LYS A 23 17.07 -2.62 19.97
C LYS A 23 16.30 -3.33 18.86
N LEU A 24 16.79 -3.24 17.63
CA LEU A 24 16.33 -4.06 16.53
C LEU A 24 16.95 -5.45 16.65
N VAL A 25 16.11 -6.48 16.82
CA VAL A 25 16.53 -7.88 16.90
C VAL A 25 15.92 -8.71 15.77
N ASP A 26 16.49 -9.89 15.52
CA ASP A 26 16.01 -10.87 14.56
C ASP A 26 15.14 -11.97 15.20
N ASN A 27 14.84 -13.02 14.43
CA ASN A 27 13.99 -14.12 14.85
C ASN A 27 14.58 -14.96 16.00
N GLU A 28 15.90 -14.90 16.20
CA GLU A 28 16.63 -15.57 17.28
C GLU A 28 16.86 -14.64 18.48
N ASN A 29 16.23 -13.46 18.47
CA ASN A 29 16.40 -12.38 19.46
C ASN A 29 17.84 -11.84 19.53
N LYS A 30 18.62 -11.98 18.44
CA LYS A 30 19.97 -11.42 18.30
C LYS A 30 19.91 -10.03 17.67
N GLU A 31 20.82 -9.14 18.06
CA GLU A 31 20.85 -7.76 17.55
C GLU A 31 21.17 -7.73 16.05
N VAL A 32 20.38 -6.98 15.28
CA VAL A 32 20.43 -6.95 13.81
C VAL A 32 21.68 -6.22 13.33
N ASN A 33 22.58 -6.97 12.68
CA ASN A 33 23.84 -6.42 12.18
C ASN A 33 23.63 -5.51 10.95
N PRO A 34 24.62 -4.65 10.58
CA PRO A 34 24.47 -3.71 9.48
C PRO A 34 24.11 -4.34 8.11
N ALA A 35 24.49 -5.59 7.86
CA ALA A 35 24.14 -6.31 6.62
C ALA A 35 22.73 -6.93 6.65
N GLN A 36 22.21 -7.30 7.83
CA GLN A 36 20.78 -7.59 8.01
C GLN A 36 19.95 -6.31 7.85
N PHE A 37 20.32 -5.21 8.52
CA PHE A 37 19.63 -3.91 8.40
C PHE A 37 19.62 -3.38 6.96
N THR A 38 20.76 -3.47 6.25
CA THR A 38 20.85 -3.09 4.84
C THR A 38 19.95 -3.94 3.95
N ARG A 39 19.79 -5.25 4.21
CA ARG A 39 18.85 -6.09 3.45
C ARG A 39 17.39 -5.69 3.68
N ILE A 40 17.00 -5.38 4.92
CA ILE A 40 15.64 -4.93 5.24
C ILE A 40 15.34 -3.58 4.57
N THR A 41 16.23 -2.59 4.76
CA THR A 41 16.06 -1.24 4.18
C THR A 41 16.13 -1.22 2.66
N ASN A 42 16.93 -2.08 2.01
CA ASN A 42 16.91 -2.24 0.55
C ASN A 42 15.61 -2.89 0.03
N ARG A 43 14.96 -3.77 0.81
CA ARG A 43 13.64 -4.32 0.45
C ARG A 43 12.57 -3.23 0.53
N ILE A 44 12.56 -2.44 1.60
CA ILE A 44 11.67 -1.29 1.78
C ILE A 44 11.92 -0.21 0.70
N HIS A 45 13.17 0.09 0.32
CA HIS A 45 13.50 1.06 -0.75
C HIS A 45 12.88 0.67 -2.10
N ARG A 46 12.94 -0.63 -2.46
CA ARG A 46 12.33 -1.14 -3.69
C ARG A 46 10.80 -1.03 -3.63
N ALA A 47 10.19 -1.49 -2.53
CA ALA A 47 8.74 -1.45 -2.35
C ALA A 47 8.17 -0.01 -2.31
N SER A 48 8.91 0.94 -1.73
CA SER A 48 8.50 2.35 -1.72
C SER A 48 8.76 3.09 -3.05
N ARG A 49 9.40 2.43 -4.03
CA ARG A 49 9.96 3.03 -5.27
C ARG A 49 10.80 4.30 -4.99
N GLY A 50 11.59 4.27 -3.90
CA GLY A 50 12.43 5.40 -3.44
C GLY A 50 11.70 6.54 -2.73
N ASN A 51 10.41 6.41 -2.41
CA ASN A 51 9.66 7.42 -1.67
C ASN A 51 9.94 7.31 -0.16
N VAL A 52 10.42 8.40 0.46
CA VAL A 52 10.80 8.41 1.89
C VAL A 52 9.60 8.39 2.85
N GLY A 53 8.50 9.06 2.51
CA GLY A 53 7.28 9.01 3.33
C GLY A 53 6.74 7.59 3.41
N GLU A 54 6.70 6.91 2.27
CA GLU A 54 6.22 5.53 2.20
C GLU A 54 7.21 4.52 2.80
N ALA A 55 8.53 4.70 2.61
CA ALA A 55 9.53 3.85 3.26
C ALA A 55 9.44 3.90 4.80
N LEU A 56 9.26 5.10 5.36
CA LEU A 56 9.10 5.30 6.80
C LEU A 56 7.74 4.81 7.32
N ASN A 57 6.70 4.84 6.49
CA ASN A 57 5.38 4.26 6.76
C ASN A 57 5.47 2.72 6.82
N MET A 58 6.01 2.10 5.77
CA MET A 58 6.27 0.65 5.69
C MET A 58 7.12 0.16 6.86
N TRP A 59 8.22 0.85 7.19
CA TRP A 59 9.03 0.55 8.38
C TRP A 59 8.20 0.55 9.67
N SER A 60 7.35 1.57 9.86
CA SER A 60 6.54 1.70 11.06
C SER A 60 5.48 0.61 11.20
N GLN A 61 4.82 0.23 10.09
CA GLN A 61 3.78 -0.81 10.10
C GLN A 61 4.36 -2.21 10.30
N SER A 62 5.58 -2.45 9.79
CA SER A 62 6.29 -3.73 9.92
C SER A 62 7.11 -3.87 11.22
N THR A 63 7.11 -2.87 12.10
CA THR A 63 7.88 -2.92 13.35
C THR A 63 7.00 -3.38 14.52
N VAL A 64 7.33 -4.52 15.11
CA VAL A 64 6.58 -5.17 16.19
C VAL A 64 7.38 -5.25 17.49
N SER A 65 6.71 -5.27 18.65
CA SER A 65 7.40 -5.41 19.95
C SER A 65 7.90 -6.84 20.15
N ALA A 66 9.19 -7.00 20.43
CA ALA A 66 9.86 -8.30 20.65
C ALA A 66 10.30 -8.48 22.12
N GLY A 67 9.69 -7.72 23.03
CA GLY A 67 10.06 -7.62 24.44
C GLY A 67 9.79 -6.22 24.98
N PHE A 68 10.45 -5.88 26.08
CA PHE A 68 10.40 -4.55 26.71
C PHE A 68 11.28 -3.54 25.96
N ASP A 69 12.55 -3.91 25.74
CA ASP A 69 13.58 -3.09 25.05
C ASP A 69 13.79 -3.47 23.58
N ASN A 70 13.22 -4.60 23.14
CA ASN A 70 13.45 -5.17 21.81
C ASN A 70 12.27 -4.92 20.85
N ILE A 71 12.59 -4.68 19.58
CA ILE A 71 11.65 -4.67 18.45
C ILE A 71 12.16 -5.57 17.32
N ARG A 72 11.24 -6.17 16.57
CA ARG A 72 11.54 -6.89 15.33
C ARG A 72 10.95 -6.12 14.17
N ASN A 73 11.59 -6.20 13.00
CA ASN A 73 11.00 -5.74 11.76
C ASN A 73 10.60 -6.94 10.90
N GLU A 74 9.30 -7.12 10.72
CA GLU A 74 8.69 -8.25 10.01
C GLU A 74 8.28 -7.85 8.59
N PHE A 75 9.02 -6.91 7.96
CA PHE A 75 8.74 -6.48 6.61
C PHE A 75 8.82 -7.66 5.64
N SER A 76 7.75 -7.90 4.90
CA SER A 76 7.56 -9.06 4.02
C SER A 76 7.28 -8.59 2.60
N ASP A 77 8.01 -9.15 1.62
CA ASP A 77 7.82 -8.87 0.18
C ASP A 77 6.53 -9.56 -0.36
N ILE A 78 5.78 -10.24 0.52
CA ILE A 78 4.62 -11.10 0.19
C ILE A 78 3.30 -10.30 0.15
N TYR A 79 3.27 -9.08 0.71
CA TYR A 79 2.15 -8.15 0.50
C TYR A 79 2.28 -7.46 -0.87
N ALA A 80 2.28 -8.29 -1.91
CA ALA A 80 2.11 -7.87 -3.29
C ALA A 80 0.68 -8.20 -3.72
N LEU A 81 -0.06 -7.21 -4.21
CA LEU A 81 -1.41 -7.40 -4.74
C LEU A 81 -1.32 -8.33 -5.96
N PRO A 82 -1.99 -9.49 -5.97
CA PRO A 82 -1.97 -10.36 -7.13
C PRO A 82 -2.67 -9.65 -8.29
N ASP A 83 -2.14 -9.77 -9.50
CA ASP A 83 -2.76 -9.12 -10.66
C ASP A 83 -4.16 -9.71 -10.93
N PHE A 84 -5.17 -8.86 -10.73
CA PHE A 84 -6.58 -9.15 -11.02
C PHE A 84 -7.19 -8.13 -11.99
N ILE A 85 -6.37 -7.29 -12.63
CA ILE A 85 -6.87 -6.24 -13.51
C ILE A 85 -7.40 -6.83 -14.81
N SER A 86 -8.64 -6.48 -15.12
CA SER A 86 -9.35 -6.76 -16.37
C SER A 86 -9.94 -5.45 -16.89
N SER A 87 -10.44 -5.45 -18.12
CA SER A 87 -11.11 -4.30 -18.72
C SER A 87 -12.19 -3.69 -17.80
N GLU A 88 -13.01 -4.52 -17.17
CA GLU A 88 -14.04 -4.05 -16.23
C GLU A 88 -13.51 -3.65 -14.85
N SER A 89 -12.56 -4.38 -14.26
CA SER A 89 -12.03 -4.03 -12.92
C SER A 89 -11.12 -2.80 -12.97
N GLY A 90 -10.32 -2.65 -14.02
CA GLY A 90 -9.47 -1.48 -14.28
C GLY A 90 -10.29 -0.20 -14.47
N LEU A 91 -11.32 -0.22 -15.33
CA LEU A 91 -12.22 0.92 -15.52
C LEU A 91 -13.01 1.28 -14.24
N LEU A 92 -13.45 0.27 -13.47
CA LEU A 92 -14.17 0.52 -12.22
C LEU A 92 -13.27 1.16 -11.16
N LEU A 93 -12.08 0.61 -10.95
CA LEU A 93 -11.17 1.03 -9.89
C LEU A 93 -10.48 2.36 -10.22
N SER A 94 -10.05 2.58 -11.46
CA SER A 94 -9.50 3.89 -11.89
C SER A 94 -10.50 5.02 -11.71
N TYR A 95 -11.80 4.82 -12.02
CA TYR A 95 -12.82 5.82 -11.76
C TYR A 95 -12.99 6.08 -10.25
N ILE A 96 -13.10 5.03 -9.42
CA ILE A 96 -13.20 5.19 -7.95
C ILE A 96 -11.95 5.92 -7.41
N MET A 97 -10.77 5.60 -7.93
CA MET A 97 -9.49 6.18 -7.54
C MET A 97 -9.37 7.67 -7.85
N VAL A 98 -9.83 8.09 -9.04
CA VAL A 98 -9.88 9.51 -9.43
C VAL A 98 -10.90 10.30 -8.61
N GLN A 99 -12.07 9.70 -8.30
CA GLN A 99 -13.06 10.33 -7.41
C GLN A 99 -12.65 10.28 -5.92
N LYS A 100 -11.72 9.39 -5.56
CA LYS A 100 -11.42 8.85 -4.21
C LYS A 100 -12.61 8.22 -3.48
N LYS A 101 -13.75 8.91 -3.40
CA LYS A 101 -14.98 8.53 -2.71
C LYS A 101 -16.18 8.70 -3.62
N THR A 102 -16.99 7.65 -3.79
CA THR A 102 -18.17 7.67 -4.68
C THR A 102 -19.36 6.90 -4.07
N LYS A 103 -20.49 6.80 -4.79
CA LYS A 103 -21.64 5.97 -4.40
C LYS A 103 -22.03 5.04 -5.54
N GLU A 104 -22.58 3.89 -5.18
CA GLU A 104 -23.04 2.86 -6.14
C GLU A 104 -24.06 3.40 -7.16
N TYR A 105 -24.88 4.38 -6.74
CA TYR A 105 -25.77 5.14 -7.61
C TYR A 105 -25.04 5.95 -8.71
N HIS A 106 -23.87 6.52 -8.42
CA HIS A 106 -23.05 7.22 -9.41
C HIS A 106 -22.38 6.24 -10.38
N LEU A 107 -21.89 5.11 -9.88
CA LEU A 107 -21.36 4.02 -10.70
C LEU A 107 -22.45 3.46 -11.66
N GLY A 108 -23.67 3.28 -11.16
CA GLY A 108 -24.83 2.89 -11.97
C GLY A 108 -25.25 3.92 -13.02
N LYS A 109 -25.03 5.22 -12.76
CA LYS A 109 -25.21 6.29 -13.77
C LYS A 109 -24.09 6.31 -14.81
N LEU A 110 -22.84 6.09 -14.40
CA LEU A 110 -21.67 6.11 -15.28
C LEU A 110 -21.65 4.91 -16.25
N PHE A 111 -21.78 3.70 -15.71
CA PHE A 111 -21.73 2.46 -16.49
C PHE A 111 -23.09 2.05 -17.07
N GLY A 112 -24.16 2.79 -16.76
CA GLY A 112 -25.48 2.61 -17.36
C GLY A 112 -26.07 1.20 -17.18
N PRO A 113 -26.82 0.66 -18.17
CA PRO A 113 -27.48 -0.63 -18.07
C PRO A 113 -26.54 -1.82 -17.75
N VAL A 114 -25.31 -1.79 -18.26
CA VAL A 114 -24.33 -2.87 -18.01
C VAL A 114 -23.74 -2.85 -16.59
N PHE A 115 -24.03 -1.81 -15.78
CA PHE A 115 -23.61 -1.79 -14.38
C PHE A 115 -24.10 -3.01 -13.61
N ARG A 116 -25.40 -3.35 -13.73
CA ARG A 116 -26.01 -4.45 -12.95
C ARG A 116 -25.49 -5.83 -13.35
N SER A 117 -25.17 -6.04 -14.63
CA SER A 117 -24.75 -7.34 -15.17
C SER A 117 -23.25 -7.58 -15.14
N LYS A 118 -22.42 -6.55 -15.39
CA LYS A 118 -20.95 -6.66 -15.37
C LYS A 118 -20.30 -6.12 -14.09
N TYR A 119 -20.58 -4.86 -13.75
CA TYR A 119 -19.78 -4.13 -12.76
C TYR A 119 -20.21 -4.39 -11.30
N ALA A 120 -21.49 -4.59 -11.01
CA ALA A 120 -21.97 -4.83 -9.64
C ALA A 120 -21.43 -6.15 -9.03
N PRO A 121 -21.33 -7.28 -9.76
CA PRO A 121 -20.63 -8.48 -9.28
C PRO A 121 -19.15 -8.24 -8.94
N ILE A 122 -18.46 -7.45 -9.75
CA ILE A 122 -17.04 -7.10 -9.54
C ILE A 122 -16.90 -6.19 -8.31
N LEU A 123 -17.75 -5.15 -8.20
CA LEU A 123 -17.80 -4.25 -7.05
C LEU A 123 -18.04 -5.01 -5.74
N LYS A 124 -18.98 -5.99 -5.74
CA LYS A 124 -19.23 -6.86 -4.59
C LYS A 124 -18.02 -7.73 -4.25
N ARG A 125 -17.30 -8.26 -5.25
CA ARG A 125 -16.05 -9.02 -5.02
C ARG A 125 -14.99 -8.12 -4.36
N LEU A 126 -14.76 -6.92 -4.90
CA LEU A 126 -13.76 -5.97 -4.42
C LEU A 126 -14.03 -5.49 -2.98
N LEU A 127 -15.30 -5.33 -2.60
CA LEU A 127 -15.72 -5.12 -1.21
C LEU A 127 -15.41 -6.36 -0.33
N ASN A 128 -15.79 -7.56 -0.80
CA ASN A 128 -15.58 -8.80 -0.05
C ASN A 128 -14.10 -9.16 0.19
N VAL A 129 -13.20 -8.75 -0.71
CA VAL A 129 -11.73 -8.95 -0.56
C VAL A 129 -11.01 -7.74 0.05
N GLY A 130 -11.75 -6.72 0.51
CA GLY A 130 -11.16 -5.57 1.23
C GLY A 130 -10.36 -4.59 0.37
N ILE A 131 -10.45 -4.65 -0.96
CA ILE A 131 -9.86 -3.66 -1.88
C ILE A 131 -10.64 -2.33 -1.81
N LEU A 132 -11.96 -2.45 -1.67
CA LEU A 132 -12.87 -1.33 -1.44
C LEU A 132 -13.49 -1.44 -0.05
N GLU A 133 -13.75 -0.30 0.56
CA GLU A 133 -14.49 -0.18 1.82
C GLU A 133 -15.80 0.57 1.60
N ARG A 134 -16.81 0.27 2.43
CA ARG A 134 -18.06 1.04 2.46
C ARG A 134 -18.15 1.83 3.77
N LEU A 135 -18.20 3.15 3.65
CA LEU A 135 -18.30 4.08 4.77
C LEU A 135 -19.72 4.12 5.36
N MET A 136 -19.83 4.65 6.58
CA MET A 136 -21.11 4.81 7.30
C MET A 136 -22.17 5.64 6.54
N ASP A 137 -21.77 6.54 5.64
CA ASP A 137 -22.68 7.31 4.78
C ASP A 137 -23.11 6.57 3.49
N GLY A 138 -22.78 5.28 3.39
CA GLY A 138 -23.05 4.40 2.26
C GLY A 138 -22.09 4.55 1.07
N SER A 139 -21.12 5.48 1.14
CA SER A 139 -20.11 5.70 0.09
C SER A 139 -19.06 4.61 0.02
N LEU A 140 -18.33 4.58 -1.07
CA LEU A 140 -17.30 3.62 -1.43
C LEU A 140 -15.97 4.36 -1.64
N GLU A 141 -14.89 3.89 -1.01
CA GLU A 141 -13.52 4.33 -1.26
C GLU A 141 -12.56 3.13 -1.34
N ILE A 142 -11.34 3.35 -1.84
CA ILE A 142 -10.29 2.31 -1.87
C ILE A 142 -9.66 2.20 -0.48
N ASN A 143 -9.46 0.97 0.00
CA ASN A 143 -8.82 0.71 1.28
C ASN A 143 -7.40 1.30 1.29
N LYS A 144 -7.11 2.10 2.32
CA LYS A 144 -5.87 2.86 2.48
C LYS A 144 -4.63 1.98 2.64
N ALA A 145 -4.78 0.71 3.03
CA ALA A 145 -3.70 -0.27 3.09
C ALA A 145 -3.21 -0.71 1.70
N VAL A 146 -4.07 -0.68 0.66
CA VAL A 146 -3.73 -1.13 -0.71
C VAL A 146 -3.79 -0.01 -1.75
N VAL A 147 -4.20 1.21 -1.39
CA VAL A 147 -4.42 2.30 -2.37
C VAL A 147 -3.17 2.69 -3.15
N ASN A 148 -1.98 2.65 -2.53
CA ASN A 148 -0.73 2.97 -3.23
C ASN A 148 -0.38 1.90 -4.27
N GLU A 149 -0.57 0.63 -3.91
CA GLU A 149 -0.23 -0.51 -4.75
C GLU A 149 -1.26 -0.73 -5.87
N LEU A 150 -2.55 -0.59 -5.59
CA LEU A 150 -3.57 -0.60 -6.63
C LEU A 150 -3.37 0.56 -7.64
N GLY A 151 -2.87 1.70 -7.18
CA GLY A 151 -2.49 2.80 -8.07
C GLY A 151 -1.32 2.45 -8.99
N GLU A 152 -0.33 1.73 -8.47
CA GLU A 152 0.78 1.20 -9.28
C GLU A 152 0.29 0.13 -10.26
N LEU A 153 -0.48 -0.86 -9.81
CA LEU A 153 -1.02 -1.94 -10.65
C LEU A 153 -1.95 -1.42 -11.77
N LEU A 154 -2.70 -0.34 -11.52
CA LEU A 154 -3.50 0.34 -12.55
C LEU A 154 -2.67 1.23 -13.49
N GLU A 155 -1.48 1.69 -13.10
CA GLU A 155 -0.54 2.41 -13.96
C GLU A 155 0.26 1.44 -14.84
N ASP A 156 0.69 0.30 -14.28
CA ASP A 156 1.33 -0.80 -14.99
C ASP A 156 0.37 -1.46 -16.04
N HIS A 157 -0.94 -1.16 -15.96
CA HIS A 157 -1.99 -1.54 -16.92
C HIS A 157 -2.60 -0.35 -17.72
N ASP A 158 -1.93 0.82 -17.78
CA ASP A 158 -2.33 2.02 -18.54
C ASP A 158 -3.70 2.68 -18.16
N TYR A 159 -4.38 2.26 -17.07
CA TYR A 159 -5.68 2.83 -16.66
C TYR A 159 -5.59 4.22 -16.02
N LEU A 160 -4.46 4.59 -15.41
CA LEU A 160 -4.17 5.96 -14.99
C LEU A 160 -2.65 6.23 -14.96
N LYS A 161 -2.27 7.50 -14.91
CA LYS A 161 -0.89 7.91 -14.57
C LYS A 161 -0.83 8.29 -13.09
N TYR A 162 -0.33 7.39 -12.25
CA TYR A 162 -0.49 7.45 -10.79
C TYR A 162 0.59 8.27 -10.11
N ARG A 163 0.37 9.59 -10.07
CA ARG A 163 1.09 10.44 -9.11
C ARG A 163 0.61 10.14 -7.68
N LYS A 164 1.40 9.35 -6.93
CA LYS A 164 1.16 8.94 -5.54
C LYS A 164 0.55 10.06 -4.70
N TRP A 165 -0.54 9.73 -4.02
CA TRP A 165 -1.32 10.70 -3.29
C TRP A 165 -0.64 11.10 -1.99
N LYS A 166 -0.64 12.41 -1.69
CA LYS A 166 -0.49 12.88 -0.32
C LYS A 166 -1.84 12.80 0.38
N SER A 167 -1.88 12.09 1.50
CA SER A 167 -2.82 12.28 2.61
C SER A 167 -2.30 13.40 3.51
#